data_AF-A0A842XKC4-F1
#
_entry.id   AF-A0A842XKC4-F1
#
_cell.length_a   1.000
_cell.length_b   1.000
_cell.length_c   1.000
_cell.angle_alpha   90.00
_cell.angle_beta   90.00
_cell.angle_gamma   90.00
#
_symmetry.space_group_name_H-M   'P 1'
#
loop_
_entity.id
_entity.type
_entity.pdbx_description
1 polymer ?
#
loop_
_entity_poly.entity_id
_entity_poly.type
_entity_poly.pdbx_seq_one_letter_code
_entity_poly.pdbx_strand_id
1 'polypeptide(L)'
;TGLAGKPLQGFRGGRGGARDGAEPHSTKRQPFSLTNLSFEKKDLMLRYLFYFLVGGAVVTAISMLAERGHPLLAGVVTLFPSITVVSFYFIGKSAGNEAVASTAKSCLISLSIWIPYVLTVIWLSPRIGTNKALLIGVLIFIILAFALVYINRIVGVVQV
;
A
#
# COMPACT_ATOMS: atom_id res chain seq x y z
N THR A 1 -5.61 30.65 61.99
CA THR A 1 -6.27 31.98 62.07
C THR A 1 -6.90 32.27 60.73
N GLY A 2 -8.21 32.34 60.47
CA GLY A 2 -9.50 32.04 61.13
C GLY A 2 -10.50 31.84 59.96
N LEU A 3 -11.35 30.81 59.92
CA LEU A 3 -12.70 30.68 60.49
C LEU A 3 -13.68 31.86 60.27
N ALA A 4 -14.89 31.47 59.84
CA ALA A 4 -16.20 32.14 59.90
C ALA A 4 -16.51 33.21 58.82
N GLY A 5 -17.70 33.31 58.22
CA GLY A 5 -18.98 32.59 58.40
C GLY A 5 -20.18 33.53 58.15
N LYS A 6 -21.19 33.02 57.41
CA LYS A 6 -22.63 33.40 57.35
C LYS A 6 -23.07 34.62 56.49
N PRO A 7 -24.38 34.74 56.09
CA PRO A 7 -25.53 33.83 56.32
C PRO A 7 -26.36 33.43 55.06
N LEU A 8 -27.14 32.35 55.24
CA LEU A 8 -28.35 31.99 54.48
C LEU A 8 -29.57 32.73 55.04
N GLN A 9 -30.47 33.20 54.16
CA GLN A 9 -31.94 33.38 54.29
C GLN A 9 -32.38 34.41 53.24
N GLY A 10 -33.49 34.33 52.51
CA GLY A 10 -34.66 33.44 52.46
C GLY A 10 -35.40 33.79 51.15
N PHE A 11 -36.05 32.87 50.44
CA PHE A 11 -37.35 32.25 50.68
C PHE A 11 -38.37 32.71 49.61
N ARG A 12 -38.99 31.70 48.98
CA ARG A 12 -40.29 31.66 48.29
C ARG A 12 -40.44 32.25 46.87
N GLY A 13 -40.79 31.32 45.97
CA GLY A 13 -42.16 31.29 45.44
C GLY A 13 -42.28 31.43 43.92
N GLY A 14 -42.49 30.32 43.22
CA GLY A 14 -42.86 30.32 41.80
C GLY A 14 -43.09 28.92 41.26
N ARG A 15 -44.24 28.33 41.57
CA ARG A 15 -44.78 27.14 40.89
C ARG A 15 -45.32 27.58 39.51
N GLY A 16 -45.02 26.83 38.46
CA GLY A 16 -45.82 26.81 37.22
C GLY A 16 -45.00 26.90 35.93
N GLY A 17 -45.14 25.90 35.06
CA GLY A 17 -44.50 25.81 33.74
C GLY A 17 -43.93 24.42 33.52
N ALA A 18 -44.78 23.40 33.39
CA ALA A 18 -45.30 22.94 32.09
C ALA A 18 -44.19 22.29 31.25
N ARG A 19 -44.42 21.00 30.99
CA ARG A 19 -43.65 20.12 30.11
C ARG A 19 -43.53 20.76 28.73
N ASP A 20 -42.32 20.88 28.22
CA ASP A 20 -41.99 20.94 26.79
C ASP A 20 -40.58 20.33 26.69
N GLY A 21 -40.44 19.08 26.26
CA GLY A 21 -40.45 18.78 24.84
C GLY A 21 -39.05 18.29 24.48
N ALA A 22 -38.68 17.11 24.99
CA ALA A 22 -37.51 16.40 24.49
C ALA A 22 -37.83 15.97 23.05
N GLU A 23 -37.45 16.78 22.07
CA GLU A 23 -37.39 16.31 20.69
C GLU A 23 -36.21 15.33 20.59
N PRO A 24 -36.45 14.04 20.29
CA PRO A 24 -35.34 13.20 19.88
C PRO A 24 -34.88 13.73 18.53
N HIS A 25 -33.60 14.10 18.42
CA HIS A 25 -32.95 14.28 17.13
C HIS A 25 -33.16 13.01 16.30
N SER A 26 -34.22 13.02 15.48
CA SER A 26 -34.45 12.02 14.46
C SER A 26 -33.32 12.22 13.46
N THR A 27 -32.24 11.46 13.64
CA THR A 27 -31.27 11.20 12.58
C THR A 27 -32.08 10.64 11.42
N LYS A 28 -32.45 11.52 10.48
CA LYS A 28 -33.02 11.15 9.17
C LYS A 28 -32.05 10.13 8.58
N ARG A 29 -32.35 8.84 8.70
CA ARG A 29 -31.63 7.79 7.98
C ARG A 29 -31.88 8.10 6.51
N GLN A 30 -30.88 8.62 5.82
CA GLN A 30 -30.96 8.75 4.39
C GLN A 30 -31.20 7.34 3.81
N PRO A 31 -32.20 7.15 2.94
CA PRO A 31 -32.50 5.85 2.40
C PRO A 31 -31.29 5.35 1.62
N PHE A 32 -30.80 4.16 2.00
CA PHE A 32 -29.76 3.45 1.27
C PHE A 32 -30.28 3.15 -0.14
N SER A 33 -29.82 3.92 -1.13
CA SER A 33 -30.30 3.85 -2.51
C SER A 33 -29.46 2.85 -3.31
N LEU A 34 -30.09 1.75 -3.73
CA LEU A 34 -29.49 0.69 -4.56
C LEU A 34 -28.93 1.22 -5.89
N THR A 35 -29.45 2.33 -6.39
CA THR A 35 -28.99 3.00 -7.61
C THR A 35 -27.56 3.55 -7.45
N ASN A 36 -27.24 4.15 -6.30
CA ASN A 36 -25.90 4.65 -6.00
C ASN A 36 -24.90 3.49 -5.87
N LEU A 37 -25.34 2.36 -5.32
CA LEU A 37 -24.53 1.15 -5.20
C LEU A 37 -24.20 0.52 -6.57
N SER A 38 -25.16 0.54 -7.50
CA SER A 38 -24.94 0.05 -8.87
C SER A 38 -24.03 0.97 -9.69
N PHE A 39 -24.12 2.29 -9.48
CA PHE A 39 -23.25 3.26 -10.15
C PHE A 39 -21.82 3.17 -9.63
N GLU A 40 -21.61 3.16 -8.31
CA GLU A 40 -20.29 2.95 -7.70
C GLU A 40 -19.62 1.66 -8.19
N LYS A 41 -20.37 0.55 -8.27
CA LYS A 41 -19.83 -0.72 -8.76
C LYS A 41 -19.40 -0.67 -10.23
N LYS A 42 -20.12 0.06 -11.08
CA LYS A 42 -19.75 0.22 -12.49
C LYS A 42 -18.47 1.03 -12.64
N ASP A 43 -18.33 2.11 -11.89
CA ASP A 43 -17.13 2.96 -11.91
C ASP A 43 -15.90 2.21 -11.38
N LEU A 44 -16.09 1.39 -10.33
CA LEU A 44 -15.05 0.49 -9.83
C LEU A 44 -14.65 -0.55 -10.88
N MET A 45 -15.62 -1.22 -11.52
CA MET A 45 -15.34 -2.25 -12.53
C MET A 45 -14.61 -1.68 -13.75
N LEU A 46 -15.00 -0.49 -14.22
CA LEU A 46 -14.33 0.19 -15.32
C LEU A 46 -12.89 0.60 -14.96
N ARG A 47 -12.67 1.05 -13.73
CA ARG A 47 -11.33 1.37 -13.21
C ARG A 47 -10.42 0.15 -13.15
N TYR A 48 -10.90 -0.98 -12.63
CA TYR A 48 -10.11 -2.22 -12.60
C TYR A 48 -9.84 -2.77 -14.00
N LEU A 49 -10.81 -2.67 -14.92
CA LEU A 49 -10.61 -3.03 -16.32
C LEU A 49 -9.50 -2.19 -16.96
N PHE A 50 -9.47 -0.89 -16.69
CA PHE A 50 -8.41 -0.01 -17.18
C PHE A 50 -7.04 -0.41 -16.62
N TYR A 51 -6.93 -0.68 -15.31
CA TYR A 51 -5.69 -1.16 -14.69
C TYR A 51 -5.22 -2.47 -15.30
N PHE A 52 -6.13 -3.40 -15.55
CA PHE A 52 -5.84 -4.67 -16.21
C PHE A 52 -5.32 -4.45 -17.64
N LEU A 53 -5.97 -3.59 -18.43
CA LEU A 53 -5.55 -3.29 -19.79
C LEU A 53 -4.17 -2.64 -19.85
N VAL A 54 -3.89 -1.69 -18.96
CA VAL A 54 -2.56 -1.04 -18.89
C VAL A 54 -1.50 -2.06 -18.49
N GLY A 55 -1.75 -2.85 -17.43
CA GLY A 55 -0.81 -3.88 -16.99
C GLY A 55 -0.57 -4.95 -18.07
N GLY A 56 -1.64 -5.45 -18.68
CA GLY A 56 -1.58 -6.42 -19.77
C GLY A 56 -0.83 -5.88 -20.99
N ALA A 57 -1.12 -4.65 -21.41
CA ALA A 57 -0.43 -4.02 -22.54
C ALA A 57 1.08 -3.87 -22.30
N VAL A 58 1.50 -3.53 -21.08
CA VAL A 58 2.93 -3.45 -20.73
C VAL A 58 3.59 -4.83 -20.81
N VAL A 59 2.96 -5.87 -20.25
CA VAL A 59 3.47 -7.24 -20.34
C VAL A 59 3.56 -7.70 -21.79
N THR A 60 2.52 -7.46 -22.59
CA THR A 60 2.52 -7.77 -24.02
C THR A 60 3.63 -7.02 -24.76
N ALA A 61 3.84 -5.74 -24.48
CA ALA A 61 4.90 -4.95 -25.11
C ALA A 61 6.29 -5.50 -24.79
N ILE A 62 6.55 -5.90 -23.53
CA ILE A 62 7.80 -6.54 -23.12
C ILE A 62 8.01 -7.85 -23.89
N SER A 63 6.99 -8.71 -23.95
CA SER A 63 7.05 -9.99 -24.68
C SER A 63 7.31 -9.79 -26.17
N MET A 64 6.58 -8.87 -26.81
CA MET A 64 6.78 -8.55 -28.23
C MET A 64 8.19 -8.03 -28.51
N LEU A 65 8.75 -7.23 -27.61
CA LEU A 65 10.10 -6.67 -27.76
C LEU A 65 11.17 -7.75 -27.63
N ALA A 66 10.96 -8.72 -26.72
CA ALA A 66 11.82 -9.89 -26.61
C ALA A 66 11.75 -10.79 -27.85
N GLU A 67 10.54 -11.04 -28.38
CA GLU A 67 10.30 -11.87 -29.57
C GLU A 67 10.86 -11.25 -30.86
N ARG A 68 10.82 -9.91 -30.99
CA ARG A 68 11.33 -9.18 -32.17
C ARG A 68 12.86 -9.05 -32.21
N GLY A 69 13.59 -9.74 -31.35
CA GLY A 69 15.06 -9.72 -31.33
C GLY A 69 15.65 -8.51 -30.60
N HIS A 70 14.86 -7.84 -29.75
CA HIS A 70 15.34 -6.75 -28.89
C HIS A 70 15.30 -7.12 -27.39
N PRO A 71 15.93 -8.23 -26.95
CA PRO A 71 15.86 -8.69 -25.56
C PRO A 71 16.45 -7.70 -24.55
N LEU A 72 17.43 -6.88 -24.96
CA LEU A 72 17.99 -5.83 -24.11
C LEU A 72 16.95 -4.75 -23.79
N LEU A 73 16.19 -4.30 -24.81
CA LEU A 73 15.11 -3.33 -24.58
C LEU A 73 13.99 -3.95 -23.76
N ALA A 74 13.64 -5.22 -24.01
CA ALA A 74 12.65 -5.93 -23.19
C ALA A 74 13.08 -5.98 -21.71
N GLY A 75 14.36 -6.24 -21.44
CA GLY A 75 14.93 -6.21 -20.10
C GLY A 75 14.88 -4.82 -19.44
N VAL A 76 15.24 -3.76 -20.18
CA VAL A 76 15.16 -2.37 -19.69
C VAL A 76 13.72 -1.99 -19.33
N VAL A 77 12.76 -2.31 -20.20
CA VAL A 77 11.34 -2.04 -19.96
C VAL A 77 10.81 -2.87 -18.78
N THR A 78 11.27 -4.11 -18.62
CA THR A 78 10.93 -4.97 -17.47
C THR A 78 11.39 -4.38 -16.15
N LEU A 79 12.57 -3.74 -16.12
CA LEU A 79 13.15 -3.12 -14.93
C LEU A 79 12.72 -1.67 -14.70
N PHE A 80 11.81 -1.15 -15.52
CA PHE A 80 11.34 0.23 -15.39
C PHE A 80 10.72 0.47 -14.00
N PRO A 81 11.16 1.49 -13.24
CA PRO A 81 10.85 1.64 -11.81
C PRO A 81 9.45 2.21 -11.54
N SER A 82 8.41 1.72 -12.21
CA SER A 82 7.04 2.24 -12.11
C SER A 82 6.47 2.13 -10.68
N ILE A 83 6.53 0.94 -10.09
CA ILE A 83 6.05 0.68 -8.72
C ILE A 83 6.89 1.45 -7.69
N THR A 84 8.21 1.50 -7.91
CA THR A 84 9.15 2.18 -7.01
C THR A 84 8.89 3.68 -6.95
N VAL A 85 8.68 4.34 -8.10
CA VAL A 85 8.36 5.77 -8.16
C VAL A 85 7.08 6.09 -7.37
N VAL A 86 6.02 5.31 -7.57
CA VAL A 86 4.75 5.49 -6.86
C VAL A 86 4.94 5.27 -5.35
N SER A 87 5.67 4.21 -4.98
CA SER A 87 5.98 3.91 -3.58
C SER A 87 6.75 5.04 -2.91
N PHE A 88 7.80 5.54 -3.55
CA PHE A 88 8.62 6.63 -3.02
C PHE A 88 7.85 7.93 -2.89
N TYR A 89 6.94 8.22 -3.82
CA TYR A 89 6.04 9.37 -3.70
C TYR A 89 5.19 9.29 -2.43
N PHE A 90 4.51 8.16 -2.20
CA PHE A 90 3.68 7.99 -1.02
C PHE A 90 4.49 7.95 0.28
N ILE A 91 5.65 7.29 0.29
CA ILE A 91 6.58 7.30 1.43
C ILE A 91 7.04 8.73 1.73
N GLY A 92 7.42 9.51 0.72
CA GLY A 92 7.81 10.91 0.91
C GLY A 92 6.69 11.77 1.50
N LYS A 93 5.44 11.54 1.07
CA LYS A 93 4.26 12.24 1.59
C LYS A 93 3.89 11.82 3.01
N SER A 94 4.18 10.59 3.42
CA SER A 94 3.74 10.02 4.71
C SER A 94 4.82 10.04 5.79
N ALA A 95 6.08 9.83 5.41
CA ALA A 95 7.22 9.62 6.31
C ALA A 95 8.42 10.53 6.00
N GLY A 96 8.31 11.41 4.99
CA GLY A 96 9.34 12.41 4.66
C GLY A 96 10.50 11.89 3.81
N ASN A 97 11.41 12.80 3.45
CA ASN A 97 12.48 12.54 2.48
C ASN A 97 13.54 11.55 3.00
N GLU A 98 13.82 11.55 4.30
CA GLU A 98 14.78 10.65 4.94
C GLU A 98 14.31 9.19 4.84
N ALA A 99 13.02 8.94 5.03
CA ALA A 99 12.42 7.62 4.84
C ALA A 99 12.51 7.14 3.39
N VAL A 100 12.34 8.04 2.42
CA VAL A 100 12.56 7.72 0.99
C VAL A 100 14.01 7.33 0.74
N ALA A 101 14.97 8.11 1.26
CA ALA A 101 16.39 7.82 1.09
C ALA A 101 16.80 6.49 1.75
N SER A 102 16.30 6.19 2.96
CA SER A 102 16.53 4.90 3.63
C SER A 102 15.92 3.74 2.85
N THR A 103 14.70 3.91 2.34
CA THR A 103 14.03 2.90 1.51
C THR A 103 14.80 2.67 0.20
N ALA A 104 15.28 3.74 -0.45
CA ALA A 104 16.10 3.63 -1.65
C ALA A 104 17.42 2.89 -1.40
N LYS A 105 18.08 3.12 -0.26
CA LYS A 105 19.26 2.33 0.16
C LYS A 105 18.91 0.85 0.35
N SER A 106 17.77 0.56 0.98
CA SER A 106 17.27 -0.82 1.12
C SER A 106 17.00 -1.47 -0.23
N CYS A 107 16.46 -0.73 -1.21
CA CYS A 107 16.28 -1.22 -2.57
C CYS A 107 17.63 -1.60 -3.22
N LEU A 108 18.68 -0.79 -3.05
CA LEU A 108 20.01 -1.10 -3.58
C LEU A 108 20.59 -2.38 -2.98
N ILE A 109 20.47 -2.57 -1.66
CA ILE A 109 20.91 -3.80 -0.99
C ILE A 109 20.09 -5.01 -1.47
N SER A 110 18.79 -4.81 -1.72
CA SER A 110 17.92 -5.87 -2.23
C SER A 110 18.28 -6.33 -3.64
N LEU A 111 18.98 -5.52 -4.45
CA LEU A 111 19.48 -5.94 -5.76
C LEU A 111 20.48 -7.11 -5.63
N SER A 112 21.20 -7.22 -4.52
CA SER A 112 22.08 -8.36 -4.26
C SER A 112 21.32 -9.69 -4.21
N ILE A 113 20.04 -9.69 -3.83
CA ILE A 113 19.16 -10.86 -3.87
C ILE A 113 18.59 -11.10 -5.27
N TRP A 114 18.32 -10.01 -6.01
CA TRP A 114 17.79 -10.08 -7.37
C TRP A 114 18.75 -10.79 -8.33
N ILE A 115 20.06 -10.57 -8.17
CA ILE A 115 21.09 -11.16 -9.04
C ILE A 115 21.04 -12.71 -9.03
N PRO A 116 21.10 -13.40 -7.87
CA PRO A 116 20.92 -14.85 -7.80
C PRO A 116 19.61 -15.37 -8.41
N TYR A 117 18.51 -14.63 -8.24
CA TYR A 117 17.23 -14.97 -8.88
C TYR A 117 17.36 -14.99 -10.41
N VAL A 118 17.86 -13.90 -11.01
CA VAL A 118 18.01 -13.81 -12.46
C VAL A 118 19.01 -14.85 -12.97
N LEU A 119 20.12 -15.08 -12.26
CA LEU A 119 21.09 -16.12 -12.61
C LEU A 119 20.45 -17.51 -12.62
N THR A 120 19.59 -17.80 -11.65
CA THR A 120 18.82 -19.05 -11.63
C THR A 120 17.96 -19.16 -12.88
N VAL A 121 17.21 -18.11 -13.24
CA VAL A 121 16.36 -18.15 -14.44
C VAL A 121 17.20 -18.34 -15.71
N ILE A 122 18.31 -17.63 -15.87
CA ILE A 122 19.22 -17.75 -17.01
C ILE A 122 19.74 -19.19 -17.17
N TRP A 123 20.18 -19.80 -16.06
CA TRP A 123 20.84 -21.10 -16.10
C TRP A 123 19.86 -22.27 -16.19
N LEU A 124 18.71 -22.14 -15.53
CA LEU A 124 17.74 -23.22 -15.37
C LEU A 124 16.68 -23.21 -16.48
N SER A 125 16.32 -22.04 -17.03
CA SER A 125 15.35 -21.92 -18.13
C SER A 125 15.67 -22.83 -19.33
N PRO A 126 16.91 -22.88 -19.88
CA PRO A 126 17.23 -23.76 -21.00
C PRO A 126 17.32 -25.26 -20.63
N ARG A 127 17.36 -25.62 -19.35
CA ARG A 127 17.59 -27.00 -18.90
C ARG A 127 16.32 -27.74 -18.51
N ILE A 128 15.43 -27.07 -17.77
CA ILE A 128 14.22 -27.68 -17.21
C ILE A 128 12.94 -27.00 -17.69
N GLY A 129 13.05 -26.00 -18.56
CA GLY A 129 11.97 -25.17 -19.06
C GLY A 129 11.68 -23.95 -18.18
N THR A 130 11.18 -22.89 -18.80
CA THR A 130 10.98 -21.57 -18.18
C THR A 130 10.03 -21.59 -16.99
N ASN A 131 8.92 -22.32 -17.06
CA ASN A 131 7.93 -22.36 -15.98
C ASN A 131 8.54 -22.89 -14.67
N LYS A 132 9.32 -23.98 -14.74
CA LYS A 132 9.99 -24.55 -13.57
C LYS A 132 11.12 -23.66 -13.08
N ALA A 133 11.88 -23.06 -14.00
CA ALA A 133 12.95 -22.12 -13.68
C ALA A 133 12.43 -20.88 -12.92
N LEU A 134 11.28 -20.33 -13.33
CA LEU A 134 10.63 -19.20 -12.64
C LEU A 134 10.19 -19.59 -11.22
N LEU A 135 9.55 -20.75 -11.05
CA LEU A 135 9.14 -21.23 -9.72
C LEU A 135 10.35 -21.38 -8.77
N ILE A 136 11.41 -22.04 -9.23
CA ILE A 136 12.63 -22.24 -8.43
C ILE A 136 13.31 -20.90 -8.15
N GLY A 137 13.39 -20.01 -9.15
CA GLY A 137 13.95 -18.67 -8.98
C GLY A 137 13.21 -17.87 -7.91
N VAL A 138 11.87 -17.86 -7.95
CA VAL A 138 11.05 -17.15 -6.95
C VAL A 138 11.25 -17.74 -5.55
N LEU A 139 11.36 -19.06 -5.41
CA LEU A 139 11.66 -19.69 -4.12
C LEU A 139 13.02 -19.25 -3.58
N ILE A 140 14.05 -19.23 -4.41
CA ILE A 140 15.39 -18.74 -4.03
C ILE A 140 15.33 -17.27 -3.62
N PHE A 141 14.63 -16.43 -4.39
CA PHE A 141 14.43 -15.02 -4.07
C PHE A 141 13.81 -14.83 -2.68
N ILE A 142 12.74 -15.57 -2.39
CA ILE A 142 12.05 -15.52 -1.09
C ILE A 142 12.99 -15.93 0.04
N ILE A 143 13.69 -17.06 -0.09
CA ILE A 143 14.61 -17.55 0.94
C ILE A 143 15.72 -16.53 1.22
N LEU A 144 16.32 -15.98 0.16
CA LEU A 144 17.38 -14.96 0.29
C LEU A 144 16.85 -13.64 0.86
N ALA A 145 15.64 -13.22 0.49
CA ALA A 145 15.00 -12.04 1.07
C ALA A 145 14.76 -12.21 2.57
N PHE A 146 14.26 -13.36 3.00
CA PHE A 146 14.13 -13.67 4.43
C PHE A 146 15.48 -13.67 5.14
N ALA A 147 16.50 -14.31 4.55
CA ALA A 147 17.84 -14.31 5.11
C ALA A 147 18.42 -12.89 5.23
N LEU A 148 18.24 -12.05 4.22
CA LEU A 148 18.72 -10.67 4.24
C LEU A 148 18.02 -9.84 5.31
N VAL A 149 16.70 -9.95 5.43
CA VAL A 149 15.94 -9.26 6.48
C VAL A 149 16.37 -9.74 7.87
N TYR A 150 16.57 -11.05 8.03
CA TYR A 150 17.05 -11.64 9.29
C TYR A 150 18.45 -11.13 9.67
N ILE A 151 19.38 -11.12 8.72
CA ILE A 151 20.74 -10.59 8.92
C ILE A 151 20.69 -9.08 9.21
N ASN A 152 19.87 -8.32 8.49
CA ASN A 152 19.72 -6.88 8.73
C ASN A 152 19.23 -6.58 10.15
N ARG A 153 18.34 -7.41 10.71
CA ARG A 153 17.91 -7.27 12.10
C ARG A 153 19.02 -7.51 13.12
N ILE A 154 20.01 -8.35 12.81
CA ILE A 154 21.13 -8.67 13.71
C ILE A 154 22.25 -7.63 13.59
N VAL A 155 22.60 -7.25 12.35
CA VAL A 155 23.76 -6.42 12.05
C VAL A 155 23.41 -4.92 12.01
N GLY A 156 22.13 -4.57 11.80
CA GLY A 156 21.68 -3.18 11.73
C GLY A 156 22.20 -2.41 10.51
N VAL A 157 22.43 -3.09 9.38
CA VAL A 157 23.01 -2.53 8.14
C VAL A 157 22.18 -1.35 7.61
N VAL A 158 20.86 -1.45 7.73
CA VAL A 158 19.94 -0.34 7.50
C VAL A 158 19.11 -0.13 8.77
N GLN A 159 19.17 1.09 9.31
CA GLN A 159 18.27 1.55 10.37
C GLN A 159 16.85 1.60 9.78
N VAL A 160 16.04 0.59 10.12
CA VAL A 160 14.60 0.51 9.79
C VAL A 160 13.80 1.14 10.92
#